data_AF-A0A410RZJ0-F1
#
_entry.id   AF-A0A410RZJ0-F1
#
_cell.length_a   1.000
_cell.length_b   1.000
_cell.length_c   1.000
_cell.angle_alpha   90.00
_cell.angle_beta   90.00
_cell.angle_gamma   90.00
#
_symmetry.space_group_name_H-M   'P 1'
#
loop_
_entity.id
_entity.type
_entity.pdbx_description
1 polymer ?
#
loop_
_entity_poly.entity_id
_entity_poly.type
_entity_poly.pdbx_seq_one_letter_code
_entity_poly.pdbx_strand_id
1 'polypeptide(L)'
;MIRIQRGPEPAALADIRTEELARVRPIVLGGKLTSDSVGQAYAVVKHDLWIQQAMRCCYCESQIQPDYNDVEHFRPKARADRLNGKVDAGYWWLAWTWQNLLFSCAICNRSAKNDLFPLEHGSVPLLAEAQPPGGERSTLIDPCDEDPVESIHFVFNGLHWQPVGRNGNVRGQRTIEILKLDRPDLLTIYDAHVDHQVKPRVDAVRDAIRRADVPLIKTAWHRVRGLLSPRMQFVALTFDAIEHLLPADQRLPWDLEMPRPPIRGA
;
A
#
# COMPACT_ATOMS: atom_id res chain seq x y z
N MET A 1 2.18 -3.83 2.93
CA MET A 1 1.07 -3.27 2.14
C MET A 1 -0.14 -4.16 2.38
N ILE A 2 -1.31 -3.57 2.68
CA ILE A 2 -2.59 -4.28 2.85
C ILE A 2 -3.68 -3.57 2.05
N ARG A 3 -4.85 -4.21 1.87
CA ARG A 3 -6.01 -3.63 1.19
C ARG A 3 -6.44 -2.32 1.87
N ILE A 4 -6.73 -1.30 1.07
CA ILE A 4 -7.23 -0.01 1.54
C ILE A 4 -8.62 0.26 0.96
N GLN A 5 -9.60 0.53 1.81
CA GLN A 5 -10.91 0.98 1.40
C GLN A 5 -11.01 2.50 1.58
N ARG A 6 -11.06 3.23 0.46
CA ARG A 6 -11.39 4.65 0.48
C ARG A 6 -12.84 4.82 0.93
N GLY A 7 -13.08 5.80 1.79
CA GLY A 7 -14.41 6.28 2.14
C GLY A 7 -15.06 7.06 0.98
N PRO A 8 -16.19 7.74 1.23
CA PRO A 8 -16.81 8.62 0.23
C PRO A 8 -15.85 9.74 -0.20
N GLU A 9 -15.99 10.20 -1.45
CA GLU A 9 -15.26 11.35 -1.98
C GLU A 9 -15.59 12.60 -1.13
N PRO A 10 -14.60 13.33 -0.61
CA PRO A 10 -14.84 14.58 0.12
C PRO A 10 -15.51 15.63 -0.78
N ALA A 11 -16.53 16.31 -0.27
CA ALA A 11 -17.37 17.23 -1.06
C ALA A 11 -16.57 18.31 -1.81
N ALA A 12 -15.53 18.87 -1.18
CA ALA A 12 -14.70 19.90 -1.80
C ALA A 12 -13.95 19.44 -3.06
N LEU A 13 -13.68 18.14 -3.20
CA LEU A 13 -12.89 17.63 -4.32
C LEU A 13 -13.65 17.73 -5.65
N ALA A 14 -14.97 17.62 -5.64
CA ALA A 14 -15.79 17.62 -6.86
C ALA A 14 -15.76 18.97 -7.57
N ASP A 15 -15.89 20.06 -6.83
CA ASP A 15 -15.84 21.43 -7.36
C ASP A 15 -14.43 21.76 -7.85
N ILE A 16 -13.40 21.44 -7.04
CA ILE A 16 -11.99 21.60 -7.40
C ILE A 16 -11.67 20.83 -8.68
N ARG A 17 -12.12 19.58 -8.81
CA ARG A 17 -11.94 18.78 -10.03
C ARG A 17 -12.53 19.49 -11.25
N THR A 18 -13.72 20.07 -11.13
CA THR A 18 -14.38 20.77 -12.24
C THR A 18 -13.60 22.00 -12.68
N GLU A 19 -13.21 22.85 -11.72
CA GLU A 19 -12.45 24.08 -11.98
C GLU A 19 -11.07 23.81 -12.56
N GLU A 20 -10.34 22.86 -11.95
CA GLU A 20 -8.97 22.59 -12.33
C GLU A 20 -8.86 21.86 -13.68
N LEU A 21 -9.83 20.99 -14.02
CA LEU A 21 -9.92 20.41 -15.36
C LEU A 21 -10.14 21.48 -16.43
N ALA A 22 -11.03 22.46 -16.17
CA ALA A 22 -11.25 23.58 -17.08
C ALA A 22 -9.99 24.44 -17.25
N ARG A 23 -9.23 24.65 -16.17
CA ARG A 23 -7.96 25.40 -16.18
C ARG A 23 -6.84 24.67 -16.94
N VAL A 24 -6.69 23.36 -16.74
CA VAL A 24 -5.54 22.59 -17.26
C VAL A 24 -5.73 22.11 -18.70
N ARG A 25 -6.97 21.81 -19.12
CA ARG A 25 -7.27 21.33 -20.48
C ARG A 25 -6.63 22.20 -21.59
N PRO A 26 -6.73 23.54 -21.62
CA PRO A 26 -6.07 24.34 -22.66
C PRO A 26 -4.53 24.28 -22.61
N ILE A 27 -3.93 24.08 -21.43
CA ILE A 27 -2.46 23.95 -21.28
C ILE A 27 -1.97 22.65 -21.92
N VAL A 28 -2.72 21.56 -21.73
CA VAL A 28 -2.43 20.25 -22.32
C VAL A 28 -2.48 20.31 -23.83
N LEU A 29 -3.51 20.96 -24.39
CA LEU A 29 -3.63 21.16 -25.84
C LEU A 29 -2.48 22.00 -26.42
N GLY A 30 -1.90 22.90 -25.62
CA GLY A 30 -0.69 23.66 -25.97
C GLY A 30 0.63 22.90 -25.82
N GLY A 31 0.62 21.63 -25.40
CA GLY A 31 1.79 20.75 -25.33
C GLY A 31 2.77 21.01 -24.19
N LYS A 32 2.39 21.77 -23.15
CA LYS A 32 3.27 22.19 -22.05
C LYS A 32 2.88 21.63 -20.67
N LEU A 33 2.43 20.38 -20.60
CA LEU A 33 2.01 19.81 -19.33
C LEU A 33 3.22 19.48 -18.44
N THR A 34 3.32 20.15 -17.29
CA THR A 34 4.24 19.80 -16.21
C THR A 34 3.47 19.52 -14.91
N SER A 35 4.15 18.95 -13.91
CA SER A 35 3.56 18.76 -12.57
C SER A 35 3.06 20.09 -11.97
N ASP A 36 3.79 21.18 -12.22
CA ASP A 36 3.45 22.53 -11.76
C ASP A 36 2.24 23.09 -12.50
N SER A 37 2.10 22.81 -13.81
CA SER A 37 0.91 23.20 -14.57
C SER A 37 -0.35 22.52 -14.03
N VAL A 38 -0.26 21.24 -13.63
CA VAL A 38 -1.37 20.54 -12.99
C VAL A 38 -1.67 21.17 -11.63
N GLY A 39 -0.66 21.54 -10.85
CA GLY A 39 -0.85 22.16 -9.53
C GLY A 39 -1.12 21.13 -8.43
N GLN A 40 -1.61 21.61 -7.29
CA GLN A 40 -1.69 20.83 -6.03
C GLN A 40 -3.06 20.92 -5.34
N ALA A 41 -4.11 21.40 -6.02
CA ALA A 41 -5.42 21.64 -5.37
C ALA A 41 -6.06 20.37 -4.77
N TYR A 42 -5.68 19.18 -5.25
CA TYR A 42 -6.04 17.89 -4.63
C TYR A 42 -5.53 17.73 -3.19
N ALA A 43 -4.58 18.55 -2.72
CA ALA A 43 -4.07 18.49 -1.36
C ALA A 43 -5.15 18.75 -0.29
N VAL A 44 -6.31 19.30 -0.69
CA VAL A 44 -7.48 19.47 0.19
C VAL A 44 -7.91 18.16 0.87
N VAL A 45 -7.75 17.01 0.20
CA VAL A 45 -8.15 15.70 0.73
C VAL A 45 -7.04 14.96 1.47
N LYS A 46 -5.87 15.59 1.66
CA LYS A 46 -4.70 14.94 2.27
C LYS A 46 -5.00 14.42 3.67
N HIS A 47 -5.70 15.22 4.48
CA HIS A 47 -6.01 14.85 5.86
C HIS A 47 -7.04 13.72 5.92
N ASP A 48 -8.06 13.75 5.06
CA ASP A 48 -9.04 12.66 4.95
C ASP A 48 -8.37 11.32 4.59
N LEU A 49 -7.51 11.33 3.56
CA LEU A 49 -6.75 10.14 3.17
C LEU A 49 -5.84 9.65 4.31
N TRP A 50 -5.17 10.57 5.01
CA TRP A 50 -4.32 10.24 6.15
C TRP A 50 -5.10 9.54 7.27
N ILE A 51 -6.27 10.06 7.66
CA ILE A 51 -7.14 9.46 8.67
C ILE A 51 -7.64 8.09 8.21
N GLN A 52 -8.18 8.00 6.99
CA GLN A 52 -8.75 6.76 6.44
C GLN A 52 -7.70 5.65 6.32
N GLN A 53 -6.45 6.01 6.03
CA GLN A 53 -5.33 5.10 6.02
C GLN A 53 -4.67 4.92 7.39
N ALA A 54 -5.38 5.22 8.47
CA ALA A 54 -4.93 5.08 9.85
C ALA A 54 -3.55 5.70 10.09
N MET A 55 -3.30 6.88 9.53
CA MET A 55 -2.08 7.67 9.68
C MET A 55 -0.82 6.98 9.13
N ARG A 56 -0.98 6.18 8.08
CA ARG A 56 0.09 5.38 7.46
C ARG A 56 0.20 5.61 5.96
N CYS A 57 1.42 5.44 5.45
CA CYS A 57 1.65 5.32 4.03
C CYS A 57 0.89 4.12 3.46
N CYS A 58 0.18 4.32 2.34
CA CYS A 58 -0.58 3.26 1.68
C CYS A 58 0.28 2.07 1.23
N TYR A 59 1.57 2.31 0.93
CA TYR A 59 2.49 1.32 0.40
C TYR A 59 3.30 0.60 1.49
N CYS A 60 4.22 1.31 2.15
CA CYS A 60 5.12 0.69 3.12
C CYS A 60 4.50 0.53 4.51
N GLU A 61 3.30 1.08 4.75
CA GLU A 61 2.60 1.08 6.04
C GLU A 61 3.34 1.79 7.18
N SER A 62 4.42 2.51 6.90
CA SER A 62 5.07 3.38 7.89
C SER A 62 4.08 4.40 8.44
N GLN A 63 4.03 4.53 9.77
CA GLN A 63 3.29 5.61 10.42
C GLN A 63 4.01 6.93 10.16
N ILE A 64 3.30 7.92 9.64
CA ILE A 64 3.88 9.18 9.18
C ILE A 64 2.92 10.34 9.44
N GLN A 65 3.46 11.55 9.62
CA GLN A 65 2.68 12.77 9.75
C GLN A 65 2.29 13.35 8.37
N PRO A 66 1.18 14.09 8.25
CA PRO A 66 0.72 14.60 6.96
C PRO A 66 1.54 15.79 6.43
N ASP A 67 2.23 16.54 7.29
CA ASP A 67 2.84 17.82 6.93
C ASP A 67 3.95 17.71 5.89
N TYR A 68 4.76 16.66 5.97
CA TYR A 68 5.93 16.44 5.11
C TYR A 68 5.66 15.48 3.93
N ASN A 69 4.40 15.07 3.76
CA ASN A 69 4.01 14.01 2.83
C ASN A 69 2.89 14.50 1.90
N ASP A 70 2.77 13.83 0.74
CA ASP A 70 1.87 14.26 -0.33
C ASP A 70 0.71 13.30 -0.52
N VAL A 71 -0.31 13.82 -1.20
CA VAL A 71 -1.28 12.98 -1.90
C VAL A 71 -0.55 12.30 -3.06
N GLU A 72 -0.62 10.98 -3.07
CA GLU A 72 -0.13 10.09 -4.12
C GLU A 72 -1.17 9.97 -5.23
N HIS A 73 -0.70 9.97 -6.48
CA HIS A 73 -1.50 9.62 -7.64
C HIS A 73 -1.12 8.23 -8.12
N PHE A 74 -2.02 7.24 -7.96
CA PHE A 74 -1.75 5.89 -8.46
C PHE A 74 -1.35 5.92 -9.94
N ARG A 75 -2.15 6.62 -10.76
CA ARG A 75 -1.82 7.05 -12.13
C ARG A 75 -1.19 8.44 -12.11
N PRO A 76 0.11 8.59 -12.42
CA PRO A 76 0.83 9.85 -12.35
C PRO A 76 0.20 10.97 -13.19
N LYS A 77 0.11 12.19 -12.65
CA LYS A 77 -0.66 13.29 -13.24
C LYS A 77 -0.03 13.97 -14.46
N ALA A 78 1.29 13.99 -14.61
CA ALA A 78 1.98 14.81 -15.63
C ALA A 78 2.83 14.02 -16.61
N ARG A 79 3.49 12.96 -16.14
CA ARG A 79 4.38 12.08 -16.91
C ARG A 79 4.13 10.66 -16.45
N ALA A 80 4.15 9.67 -17.35
CA ALA A 80 4.01 8.26 -17.01
C ALA A 80 5.14 7.44 -17.65
N ASP A 81 6.12 7.07 -16.86
CA ASP A 81 7.26 6.26 -17.28
C ASP A 81 6.87 4.77 -17.30
N ARG A 82 7.02 4.13 -18.47
CA ARG A 82 6.59 2.75 -18.68
C ARG A 82 7.65 1.71 -18.34
N LEU A 83 8.84 2.15 -17.90
CA LEU A 83 9.96 1.29 -17.54
C LEU A 83 10.40 0.34 -18.67
N ASN A 84 10.20 0.77 -19.92
CA ASN A 84 10.59 0.08 -21.15
C ASN A 84 11.19 1.04 -22.19
N GLY A 85 11.67 2.21 -21.73
CA GLY A 85 12.19 3.30 -22.58
C GLY A 85 11.12 4.24 -23.13
N LYS A 86 9.83 3.90 -23.03
CA LYS A 86 8.72 4.78 -23.41
C LYS A 86 8.24 5.59 -22.23
N VAL A 87 7.95 6.86 -22.49
CA VAL A 87 7.36 7.82 -21.54
C VAL A 87 6.12 8.40 -22.19
N ASP A 88 4.98 8.24 -21.55
CA ASP A 88 3.72 8.83 -21.99
C ASP A 88 3.42 10.14 -21.26
N ALA A 89 2.49 10.92 -21.84
CA ALA A 89 1.84 11.98 -21.10
C ALA A 89 1.11 11.40 -19.87
N GLY A 90 1.12 12.15 -18.77
CA GLY A 90 0.44 11.74 -17.55
C GLY A 90 -1.08 11.80 -17.66
N TYR A 91 -1.73 11.25 -16.64
CA TYR A 91 -3.18 11.13 -16.50
C TYR A 91 -3.76 12.39 -15.84
N TRP A 92 -3.51 13.56 -16.45
CA TRP A 92 -3.85 14.86 -15.86
C TRP A 92 -5.34 15.00 -15.53
N TRP A 93 -6.21 14.35 -16.32
CA TRP A 93 -7.66 14.36 -16.09
C TRP A 93 -8.06 13.56 -14.83
N LEU A 94 -7.17 12.72 -14.30
CA LEU A 94 -7.35 11.96 -13.07
C LEU A 94 -6.65 12.58 -11.86
N ALA A 95 -6.06 13.78 -12.00
CA ALA A 95 -5.30 14.42 -10.92
C ALA A 95 -6.15 14.82 -9.70
N TRP A 96 -7.46 14.96 -9.87
CA TRP A 96 -8.44 15.26 -8.81
C TRP A 96 -9.54 14.20 -8.72
N THR A 97 -9.28 12.99 -9.22
CA THR A 97 -10.23 11.88 -9.13
C THR A 97 -9.97 11.09 -7.86
N TRP A 98 -10.93 11.02 -6.94
CA TRP A 98 -10.78 10.37 -5.64
C TRP A 98 -10.21 8.94 -5.73
N GLN A 99 -10.66 8.17 -6.72
CA GLN A 99 -10.20 6.80 -6.98
C GLN A 99 -8.75 6.72 -7.48
N ASN A 100 -8.12 7.84 -7.78
CA ASN A 100 -6.71 7.92 -8.17
C ASN A 100 -5.83 8.46 -7.03
N LEU A 101 -6.40 8.92 -5.91
CA LEU A 101 -5.68 9.56 -4.82
C LEU A 101 -5.47 8.61 -3.63
N LEU A 102 -4.25 8.58 -3.11
CA LEU A 102 -3.88 7.90 -1.86
C LEU A 102 -3.01 8.82 -1.00
N PHE A 103 -2.76 8.45 0.25
CA PHE A 103 -1.76 9.10 1.08
C PHE A 103 -0.48 8.25 1.17
N SER A 104 0.68 8.83 0.91
CA SER A 104 1.94 8.07 0.83
C SER A 104 3.11 8.85 1.43
N CYS A 105 4.13 8.14 1.90
CA CYS A 105 5.35 8.80 2.36
C CYS A 105 6.14 9.38 1.17
N ALA A 106 6.94 10.42 1.42
CA ALA A 106 7.78 11.04 0.40
C ALA A 106 8.76 10.05 -0.25
N ILE A 107 9.22 9.02 0.47
CA ILE A 107 10.13 8.00 -0.09
C ILE A 107 9.39 7.15 -1.12
N CYS A 108 8.25 6.56 -0.75
CA CYS A 108 7.48 5.69 -1.64
C CYS A 108 6.90 6.46 -2.83
N ASN A 109 6.38 7.67 -2.60
CA ASN A 109 5.82 8.53 -3.65
C ASN A 109 6.93 9.18 -4.50
N ARG A 110 7.74 10.07 -3.93
CA ARG A 110 8.65 10.94 -4.71
C ARG A 110 9.94 10.23 -5.17
N SER A 111 10.49 9.33 -4.36
CA SER A 111 11.84 8.75 -4.59
C SER A 111 11.82 7.33 -5.19
N ALA A 112 10.75 6.58 -4.95
CA ALA A 112 10.58 5.22 -5.44
C ALA A 112 9.65 5.19 -6.65
N LYS A 113 8.33 5.30 -6.44
CA LYS A 113 7.34 5.25 -7.53
C LYS A 113 7.54 6.40 -8.52
N ASN A 114 7.60 7.63 -8.02
CA ASN A 114 7.61 8.86 -8.80
C ASN A 114 6.54 8.81 -9.91
N ASP A 115 6.95 8.89 -11.17
CA ASP A 115 6.11 8.77 -12.35
C ASP A 115 6.15 7.39 -13.01
N LEU A 116 6.74 6.39 -12.37
CA LEU A 116 6.68 5.00 -12.84
C LEU A 116 5.24 4.51 -12.81
N PHE A 117 4.73 4.20 -14.00
CA PHE A 117 3.45 3.53 -14.19
C PHE A 117 3.55 2.50 -15.34
N PRO A 118 4.39 1.47 -15.16
CA PRO A 118 4.54 0.39 -16.12
C PRO A 118 3.26 -0.41 -16.29
N LEU A 119 3.02 -0.85 -17.52
CA LEU A 119 1.87 -1.65 -17.90
C LEU A 119 2.32 -3.05 -18.33
N GLU A 120 1.42 -4.02 -18.18
CA GLU A 120 1.64 -5.38 -18.67
C GLU A 120 1.83 -5.42 -20.18
N HIS A 121 2.51 -6.46 -20.68
CA HIS A 121 2.67 -6.65 -22.12
C HIS A 121 1.30 -6.78 -22.82
N GLY A 122 1.11 -6.07 -23.94
CA GLY A 122 -0.16 -6.02 -24.66
C GLY A 122 -1.24 -5.14 -24.00
N SER A 123 -0.93 -4.47 -22.87
CA SER A 123 -1.82 -3.48 -22.27
C SER A 123 -1.94 -2.23 -23.15
N VAL A 124 -3.14 -1.65 -23.21
CA VAL A 124 -3.39 -0.39 -23.93
C VAL A 124 -3.54 0.74 -22.90
N PRO A 125 -2.67 1.77 -22.91
CA PRO A 125 -2.84 2.93 -22.05
C PRO A 125 -4.19 3.61 -22.27
N LEU A 126 -4.74 4.24 -21.22
CA LEU A 126 -5.94 5.05 -21.37
C LEU A 126 -5.70 6.22 -22.32
N LEU A 127 -6.68 6.48 -23.20
CA LEU A 127 -6.75 7.72 -23.94
C LEU A 127 -7.10 8.87 -22.98
N ALA A 128 -6.69 10.09 -23.33
CA ALA A 128 -7.01 11.27 -22.55
C ALA A 128 -8.52 11.38 -22.32
N GLU A 129 -8.89 11.71 -21.08
CA GLU A 129 -10.27 11.83 -20.58
C GLU A 129 -11.07 10.52 -20.51
N ALA A 130 -10.49 9.36 -20.86
CA ALA A 130 -11.10 8.06 -20.62
C ALA A 130 -11.07 7.69 -19.13
N GLN A 131 -12.07 6.90 -18.70
CA GLN A 131 -12.13 6.39 -17.33
C GLN A 131 -11.37 5.07 -17.19
N PRO A 132 -10.69 4.82 -16.05
CA PRO A 132 -10.03 3.55 -15.78
C PRO A 132 -11.03 2.40 -15.55
N PRO A 133 -10.60 1.13 -15.72
CA PRO A 133 -9.28 0.74 -16.22
C PRO A 133 -9.20 0.72 -17.76
N GLY A 134 -10.31 0.78 -18.48
CA GLY A 134 -10.31 0.60 -19.94
C GLY A 134 -9.61 -0.70 -20.35
N GLY A 135 -8.68 -0.63 -21.30
CA GLY A 135 -7.80 -1.75 -21.70
C GLY A 135 -6.45 -1.79 -20.97
N GLU A 136 -6.28 -0.98 -19.93
CA GLU A 136 -5.03 -0.82 -19.20
C GLU A 136 -4.90 -1.85 -18.07
N ARG A 137 -3.74 -2.50 -17.98
CA ARG A 137 -3.34 -3.33 -16.83
C ARG A 137 -1.98 -2.89 -16.33
N SER A 138 -1.94 -2.30 -15.14
CA SER A 138 -0.69 -1.83 -14.51
C SER A 138 0.06 -2.99 -13.87
N THR A 139 1.40 -3.00 -13.97
CA THR A 139 2.20 -3.96 -13.18
C THR A 139 2.33 -3.54 -11.72
N LEU A 140 1.93 -2.32 -11.37
CA LEU A 140 1.83 -1.87 -9.99
C LEU A 140 0.47 -2.30 -9.41
N ILE A 141 0.47 -2.81 -8.18
CA ILE A 141 -0.76 -3.14 -7.46
C ILE A 141 -1.35 -1.86 -6.85
N ASP A 142 -2.62 -1.57 -7.14
CA ASP A 142 -3.38 -0.57 -6.39
C ASP A 142 -3.97 -1.22 -5.13
N PRO A 143 -3.52 -0.85 -3.90
CA PRO A 143 -4.11 -1.40 -2.68
C PRO A 143 -5.59 -1.03 -2.52
N CYS A 144 -6.10 -0.07 -3.31
CA CYS A 144 -7.49 0.31 -3.34
C CYS A 144 -8.37 -0.47 -4.32
N ASP A 145 -7.79 -1.30 -5.19
CA ASP A 145 -8.54 -2.19 -6.09
C ASP A 145 -8.34 -3.67 -5.72
N GLU A 146 -7.13 -4.05 -5.32
CA GLU A 146 -6.73 -5.44 -5.08
C GLU A 146 -6.12 -5.62 -3.69
N ASP A 147 -6.20 -6.83 -3.12
CA ASP A 147 -5.55 -7.14 -1.83
C ASP A 147 -4.07 -7.50 -2.04
N PRO A 148 -3.12 -6.66 -1.60
CA PRO A 148 -1.70 -6.89 -1.78
C PRO A 148 -1.19 -8.16 -1.11
N VAL A 149 -1.87 -8.65 -0.07
CA VAL A 149 -1.50 -9.89 0.63
C VAL A 149 -1.58 -11.10 -0.30
N GLU A 150 -2.39 -11.06 -1.36
CA GLU A 150 -2.46 -12.14 -2.35
C GLU A 150 -1.24 -12.19 -3.28
N SER A 151 -0.51 -11.08 -3.41
CA SER A 151 0.60 -10.96 -4.37
C SER A 151 1.96 -10.74 -3.71
N ILE A 152 1.99 -10.26 -2.47
CA ILE A 152 3.21 -9.96 -1.70
C ILE A 152 3.20 -10.81 -0.43
N HIS A 153 4.36 -11.35 -0.09
CA HIS A 153 4.60 -12.15 1.12
C HIS A 153 5.88 -11.65 1.77
N PHE A 154 5.89 -11.46 3.08
CA PHE A 154 7.11 -11.23 3.86
C PHE A 154 7.75 -12.55 4.30
N VAL A 155 9.03 -12.73 3.98
CA VAL A 155 9.80 -13.92 4.35
C VAL A 155 11.02 -13.52 5.17
N PHE A 156 11.41 -14.38 6.10
CA PHE A 156 12.70 -14.27 6.78
C PHE A 156 13.77 -15.02 5.98
N ASN A 157 14.80 -14.30 5.50
CA ASN A 157 15.85 -14.88 4.66
C ASN A 157 17.06 -15.43 5.46
N GLY A 158 16.96 -15.48 6.79
CA GLY A 158 18.07 -15.81 7.69
C GLY A 158 18.79 -14.58 8.26
N LEU A 159 18.58 -13.39 7.68
CA LEU A 159 19.14 -12.13 8.15
C LEU A 159 18.06 -11.07 8.40
N HIS A 160 17.18 -10.84 7.43
CA HIS A 160 16.14 -9.81 7.45
C HIS A 160 14.77 -10.38 7.07
N TRP A 161 13.72 -9.78 7.62
CA TRP A 161 12.37 -9.83 7.07
C TRP A 161 12.27 -8.96 5.83
N GLN A 162 11.87 -9.55 4.70
CA GLN A 162 11.79 -8.84 3.43
C GLN A 162 10.54 -9.24 2.64
N PRO A 163 9.94 -8.31 1.87
CA PRO A 163 8.84 -8.63 0.98
C PRO A 163 9.36 -9.33 -0.29
N VAL A 164 8.61 -10.31 -0.78
CA VAL A 164 8.82 -11.02 -2.05
C VAL A 164 7.48 -11.22 -2.76
N GLY A 165 7.51 -11.45 -4.08
CA GLY A 165 6.34 -11.91 -4.82
C GLY A 165 5.81 -13.25 -4.27
N ARG A 166 4.60 -13.25 -3.72
CA ARG A 166 3.97 -14.44 -3.14
C ARG A 166 3.86 -15.54 -4.19
N ASN A 167 4.38 -16.74 -3.89
CA ASN A 167 4.34 -17.90 -4.79
C ASN A 167 4.88 -17.59 -6.21
N GLY A 168 5.88 -16.71 -6.32
CA GLY A 168 6.44 -16.30 -7.62
C GLY A 168 5.59 -15.30 -8.39
N ASN A 169 4.64 -14.62 -7.75
CA ASN A 169 3.82 -13.59 -8.38
C ASN A 169 4.69 -12.42 -8.87
N VAL A 170 4.85 -12.34 -10.19
CA VAL A 170 5.70 -11.35 -10.88
C VAL A 170 5.20 -9.92 -10.65
N ARG A 171 3.89 -9.70 -10.59
CA ARG A 171 3.30 -8.37 -10.37
C ARG A 171 3.54 -7.87 -8.96
N GLY A 172 3.47 -8.77 -7.98
CA GLY A 172 3.87 -8.51 -6.60
C GLY A 172 5.35 -8.14 -6.50
N GLN A 173 6.22 -8.92 -7.14
CA GLN A 173 7.67 -8.62 -7.17
C GLN A 173 7.96 -7.26 -7.82
N ARG A 174 7.32 -6.97 -8.95
CA ARG A 174 7.46 -5.69 -9.65
C ARG A 174 6.97 -4.50 -8.80
N THR A 175 5.91 -4.69 -8.03
CA THR A 175 5.40 -3.70 -7.08
C THR A 175 6.43 -3.40 -5.98
N ILE A 176 7.08 -4.44 -5.43
CA ILE A 176 8.15 -4.30 -4.42
C ILE A 176 9.30 -3.48 -4.98
N GLU A 177 9.76 -3.80 -6.19
CA GLU A 177 10.87 -3.11 -6.88
C GLU A 177 10.55 -1.63 -7.13
N ILE A 178 9.38 -1.32 -7.70
CA ILE A 178 8.97 0.05 -8.04
C ILE A 178 8.86 0.90 -6.76
N LEU A 179 8.24 0.34 -5.72
CA LEU A 179 8.01 1.04 -4.46
C LEU A 179 9.21 0.99 -3.51
N LYS A 180 10.26 0.23 -3.88
CA LYS A 180 11.45 -0.05 -3.05
C LYS A 180 11.04 -0.46 -1.64
N LEU A 181 10.18 -1.48 -1.53
CA LEU A 181 9.68 -1.98 -0.24
C LEU A 181 10.73 -2.82 0.52
N ASP A 182 11.81 -3.20 -0.14
CA ASP A 182 12.95 -3.97 0.36
C ASP A 182 14.19 -3.11 0.64
N ARG A 183 14.04 -1.78 0.64
CA ARG A 183 15.15 -0.86 0.92
C ARG A 183 15.69 -1.03 2.36
N PRO A 184 16.99 -0.77 2.61
CA PRO A 184 17.65 -1.10 3.88
C PRO A 184 17.00 -0.54 5.15
N ASP A 185 16.48 0.69 5.10
CA ASP A 185 15.77 1.32 6.22
C ASP A 185 14.47 0.58 6.55
N LEU A 186 13.73 0.10 5.54
CA LEU A 186 12.53 -0.69 5.78
C LEU A 186 12.86 -2.07 6.32
N LEU A 187 13.88 -2.76 5.81
CA LEU A 187 14.29 -4.06 6.34
C LEU A 187 14.62 -3.97 7.85
N THR A 188 15.37 -2.94 8.23
CA THR A 188 15.69 -2.66 9.64
C THR A 188 14.42 -2.45 10.48
N ILE A 189 13.45 -1.70 9.97
CA ILE A 189 12.18 -1.44 10.66
C ILE A 189 11.31 -2.71 10.72
N TYR A 190 11.33 -3.55 9.69
CA TYR A 190 10.61 -4.82 9.66
C TYR A 190 11.14 -5.78 10.71
N ASP A 191 12.46 -5.93 10.82
CA ASP A 191 13.07 -6.74 11.86
C ASP A 191 12.72 -6.24 13.25
N ALA A 192 12.90 -4.94 13.50
CA ALA A 192 12.55 -4.33 14.78
C ALA A 192 11.07 -4.53 15.13
N HIS A 193 10.17 -4.43 14.15
CA HIS A 193 8.75 -4.70 14.36
C HIS A 193 8.50 -6.16 14.76
N VAL A 194 9.08 -7.12 14.04
CA VAL A 194 8.90 -8.54 14.36
C VAL A 194 9.51 -8.86 15.73
N ASP A 195 10.74 -8.42 16.00
CA ASP A 195 11.46 -8.73 17.24
C ASP A 195 10.84 -8.07 18.47
N HIS A 196 10.34 -6.85 18.36
CA HIS A 196 9.78 -6.12 19.51
C HIS A 196 8.27 -6.27 19.66
N GLN A 197 7.54 -6.52 18.57
CA GLN A 197 6.08 -6.61 18.62
C GLN A 197 5.57 -8.04 18.43
N VAL A 198 6.00 -8.76 17.41
CA VAL A 198 5.39 -10.03 17.03
C VAL A 198 5.93 -11.17 17.89
N LYS A 199 7.25 -11.36 17.89
CA LYS A 199 7.93 -12.49 18.51
C LYS A 199 7.63 -12.65 20.00
N PRO A 200 7.68 -11.61 20.86
CA PRO A 200 7.39 -11.78 22.29
C PRO A 200 5.95 -12.25 22.56
N ARG A 201 5.00 -11.87 21.70
CA ARG A 201 3.59 -12.28 21.83
C ARG A 201 3.39 -13.72 21.35
N VAL A 202 4.07 -14.11 20.27
CA VAL A 202 4.07 -15.50 19.79
C VAL A 202 4.77 -16.43 20.77
N ASP A 203 5.91 -16.03 21.34
CA ASP A 203 6.64 -16.81 22.34
C ASP A 203 5.77 -17.06 23.59
N ALA A 204 4.99 -16.06 24.04
CA ALA A 204 4.04 -16.24 25.12
C ALA A 204 2.97 -17.33 24.82
N VAL A 205 2.52 -17.44 23.55
CA VAL A 205 1.61 -18.51 23.14
C VAL A 205 2.32 -19.85 23.16
N ARG A 206 3.55 -19.94 22.62
CA ARG A 206 4.35 -21.17 22.64
C ARG A 206 4.62 -21.65 24.07
N ASP A 207 4.90 -20.74 24.99
CA ASP A 207 5.16 -21.03 26.40
C ASP A 207 3.91 -21.59 27.08
N ALA A 208 2.75 -21.00 26.80
CA ALA A 208 1.47 -21.48 27.29
C ALA A 208 1.12 -22.87 26.73
N ILE A 209 1.36 -23.10 25.43
CA ILE A 209 1.20 -24.40 24.78
C ILE A 209 2.10 -25.45 25.44
N ARG A 210 3.38 -25.14 25.70
CA ARG A 210 4.31 -26.08 26.37
C ARG A 210 3.85 -26.47 27.78
N ARG A 211 3.12 -25.59 28.45
CA ARG A 211 2.55 -25.84 29.79
C ARG A 211 1.17 -26.49 29.75
N ALA A 212 0.58 -26.65 28.56
CA ALA A 212 -0.81 -27.05 28.36
C ALA A 212 -1.82 -26.18 29.14
N ASP A 213 -1.51 -24.90 29.36
CA ASP A 213 -2.34 -23.96 30.10
C ASP A 213 -3.37 -23.31 29.15
N VAL A 214 -4.51 -24.00 28.96
CA VAL A 214 -5.56 -23.58 28.01
C VAL A 214 -6.03 -22.12 28.24
N PRO A 215 -6.35 -21.67 29.47
CA PRO A 215 -6.69 -20.26 29.71
C PRO A 215 -5.60 -19.28 29.27
N LEU A 216 -4.33 -19.58 29.55
CA LEU A 216 -3.22 -18.73 29.16
C LEU A 216 -3.01 -18.73 27.65
N ILE A 217 -3.17 -19.88 26.97
CA ILE A 217 -3.09 -19.99 25.51
C ILE A 217 -4.10 -19.06 24.85
N LYS A 218 -5.37 -19.10 25.27
CA LYS A 218 -6.43 -18.26 24.69
C LYS A 218 -6.17 -16.77 24.94
N THR A 219 -5.70 -16.42 26.13
CA THR A 219 -5.35 -15.04 26.50
C THR A 219 -4.15 -14.50 25.71
N ALA A 220 -3.10 -15.30 25.57
CA ALA A 220 -1.91 -14.96 24.78
C ALA A 220 -2.27 -14.83 23.29
N TRP A 221 -3.09 -15.74 22.76
CA TRP A 221 -3.55 -15.69 21.37
C TRP A 221 -4.40 -14.45 21.08
N HIS A 222 -5.25 -14.03 22.02
CA HIS A 222 -6.01 -12.79 21.86
C HIS A 222 -5.09 -11.57 21.67
N ARG A 223 -3.94 -11.52 22.37
CA ARG A 223 -2.93 -10.47 22.19
C ARG A 223 -2.24 -10.53 20.83
N VAL A 224 -1.96 -11.73 20.32
CA VAL A 224 -1.42 -11.93 18.95
C VAL A 224 -2.43 -11.44 17.91
N ARG A 225 -3.70 -11.83 18.02
CA ARG A 225 -4.77 -11.37 17.12
C ARG A 225 -4.93 -9.84 17.11
N GLY A 226 -4.69 -9.18 18.24
CA GLY A 226 -4.72 -7.71 18.33
C GLY A 226 -3.72 -7.01 17.39
N LEU A 227 -2.62 -7.67 17.04
CA LEU A 227 -1.63 -7.16 16.08
C LEU A 227 -2.16 -7.10 14.64
N LEU A 228 -3.21 -7.86 14.33
CA LEU A 228 -3.85 -7.91 13.02
C LEU A 228 -5.08 -7.00 12.94
N SER A 229 -5.13 -5.93 13.74
CA SER A 229 -6.21 -4.93 13.65
C SER A 229 -5.89 -3.84 12.61
N PRO A 230 -6.90 -3.18 12.00
CA PRO A 230 -6.69 -2.24 10.88
C PRO A 230 -5.76 -1.05 11.21
N ARG A 231 -5.70 -0.70 12.50
CA ARG A 231 -4.89 0.41 13.04
C ARG A 231 -3.47 0.00 13.43
N MET A 232 -3.06 -1.25 13.21
CA MET A 232 -1.70 -1.68 13.46
C MET A 232 -0.80 -1.40 12.26
N GLN A 233 0.50 -1.31 12.52
CA GLN A 233 1.53 -1.14 11.50
C GLN A 233 1.97 -2.50 10.97
N PHE A 234 2.39 -2.53 9.70
CA PHE A 234 3.00 -3.71 9.07
C PHE A 234 2.15 -4.98 9.24
N VAL A 235 0.86 -4.87 8.96
CA VAL A 235 -0.10 -5.93 9.24
C VAL A 235 0.18 -7.17 8.38
N ALA A 236 0.52 -6.99 7.10
CA ALA A 236 0.92 -8.10 6.22
C ALA A 236 2.18 -8.81 6.74
N LEU A 237 3.22 -8.05 7.11
CA LEU A 237 4.44 -8.61 7.73
C LEU A 237 4.10 -9.36 9.03
N THR A 238 3.23 -8.79 9.87
CA THR A 238 2.82 -9.43 11.12
C THR A 238 2.12 -10.76 10.86
N PHE A 239 1.22 -10.80 9.87
CA PHE A 239 0.51 -12.00 9.48
C PHE A 239 1.47 -13.10 9.02
N ASP A 240 2.36 -12.78 8.09
CA ASP A 240 3.34 -13.74 7.58
C ASP A 240 4.35 -14.16 8.66
N ALA A 241 4.74 -13.25 9.56
CA ALA A 241 5.63 -13.56 10.67
C ALA A 241 4.97 -14.47 11.73
N ILE A 242 3.67 -14.30 12.01
CA ILE A 242 2.94 -15.22 12.90
C ILE A 242 2.92 -16.63 12.29
N GLU A 243 2.61 -16.75 11.00
CA GLU A 243 2.59 -18.05 10.32
C GLU A 243 3.97 -18.73 10.34
N HIS A 244 5.04 -17.97 10.15
CA HIS A 244 6.41 -18.48 10.22
C HIS A 244 6.81 -18.92 11.64
N LEU A 245 6.48 -18.13 12.67
CA LEU A 245 6.93 -18.36 14.05
C LEU A 245 6.06 -19.37 14.82
N LEU A 246 4.79 -19.48 14.43
CA LEU A 246 3.80 -20.38 15.02
C LEU A 246 2.88 -20.93 13.89
N PRO A 247 3.36 -21.92 13.13
CA PRO A 247 2.65 -22.49 11.99
C PRO A 247 1.34 -23.18 12.37
N ALA A 248 0.48 -23.40 11.37
CA ALA A 248 -0.86 -23.93 11.56
C ALA A 248 -0.92 -25.26 12.35
N ASP A 249 0.03 -26.17 12.13
CA ASP A 249 0.13 -27.46 12.85
C ASP A 249 0.30 -27.30 14.37
N GLN A 250 0.93 -26.21 14.82
CA GLN A 250 1.08 -25.87 16.24
C GLN A 250 -0.14 -25.12 16.80
N ARG A 251 -0.89 -24.42 15.95
CA ARG A 251 -2.03 -23.58 16.35
C ARG A 251 -3.37 -24.31 16.36
N LEU A 252 -3.64 -25.09 15.33
CA LEU A 252 -4.93 -25.73 15.11
C LEU A 252 -5.35 -26.70 16.22
N PRO A 253 -4.46 -27.49 16.86
CA PRO A 253 -4.83 -28.35 17.99
C PRO A 253 -5.42 -27.60 19.20
N TRP A 254 -5.23 -26.28 19.26
CA TRP A 254 -5.70 -25.41 20.33
C TRP A 254 -6.80 -24.44 19.86
N ASP A 255 -7.40 -24.67 18.68
CA ASP A 255 -8.38 -23.80 18.02
C ASP A 255 -7.91 -22.34 17.93
N LEU A 256 -6.66 -22.13 17.51
CA LEU A 256 -6.06 -20.81 17.35
C LEU A 256 -6.09 -20.39 15.89
N GLU A 257 -7.27 -20.01 15.41
CA GLU A 257 -7.47 -19.52 14.05
C GLU A 257 -6.80 -18.16 13.83
N MET A 258 -6.09 -18.04 12.70
CA MET A 258 -5.42 -16.82 12.29
C MET A 258 -6.36 -15.97 11.42
N PRO A 259 -6.73 -14.75 11.85
CA PRO A 259 -7.57 -13.90 11.04
C PRO A 259 -6.79 -13.40 9.82
N ARG A 260 -7.48 -13.28 8.68
CA ARG A 260 -6.95 -12.63 7.48
C ARG A 260 -6.59 -11.17 7.80
N PRO A 261 -5.52 -10.62 7.19
CA PRO A 261 -5.24 -9.19 7.29
C PRO A 261 -6.49 -8.37 6.95
N PRO A 262 -6.85 -7.38 7.80
CA PRO A 262 -8.01 -6.55 7.57
C PRO A 262 -7.85 -5.64 6.35
N ILE A 263 -8.98 -5.13 5.89
CA ILE A 263 -9.04 -3.96 5.03
C ILE A 263 -8.84 -2.72 5.89
N ARG A 264 -7.95 -1.83 5.48
CA ARG A 264 -7.74 -0.53 6.14
C ARG A 264 -8.61 0.53 5.48
N GLY A 265 -9.58 1.03 6.22
CA GLY A 265 -10.52 2.03 5.71
C GLY A 265 -11.82 1.96 6.49
N ALA A 266 -12.48 3.12 6.62
CA ALA A 266 -13.68 3.38 7.42
C ALA A 266 -13.61 2.85 8.88
#